data_AF-A0A920NRB2-F1
#
_entry.id   AF-A0A920NRB2-F1
#
_cell.length_a   1.000
_cell.length_b   1.000
_cell.length_c   1.000
_cell.angle_alpha   90.00
_cell.angle_beta   90.00
_cell.angle_gamma   90.00
#
_symmetry.space_group_name_H-M   'P 1'
#
loop_
_entity.id
_entity.type
_entity.pdbx_description
1 polymer ?
#
loop_
_entity_poly.entity_id
_entity_poly.type
_entity_poly.pdbx_seq_one_letter_code
_entity_poly.pdbx_strand_id
1 'polypeptide(L)'
;MTEINNLKLESNIHIKLSHFGLKLDKEVCYNNLINVLKTAADCGNFVRIDMEDSSCTDERWKFINGRERNLKILGVVIQACMKRSNEDIDSLKAMKANVAYVKVFILNLQRLPIMIEKLYAKTIVHYKRSTWAGCYVGIATHDKWLVDDAFQTIEELALDHSQYEFQMLYGVDPQLRQMIRDAGHRMRVAFPLVLAGTHIQYGGYVKIQQLHDTSSGVI
;
A
#
# COMPACT_ATOMS: atom_id res chain seq x y z
N MET A 1 2.19 1.29 -17.46
CA MET A 1 1.01 0.40 -17.28
C MET A 1 0.86 -0.52 -18.48
N THR A 2 0.84 0.01 -19.70
CA THR A 2 0.79 -0.80 -20.93
C THR A 2 1.92 -1.83 -20.99
N GLU A 3 3.16 -1.43 -20.73
CA GLU A 3 4.29 -2.37 -20.78
C GLU A 3 4.22 -3.47 -19.71
N ILE A 4 3.82 -3.10 -18.49
CA ILE A 4 3.54 -4.05 -17.42
C ILE A 4 2.48 -5.07 -17.86
N ASN A 5 1.41 -4.61 -18.51
CA ASN A 5 0.34 -5.46 -19.00
C ASN A 5 0.82 -6.36 -20.16
N ASN A 6 1.62 -5.83 -21.09
CA ASN A 6 2.23 -6.59 -22.18
C ASN A 6 3.13 -7.72 -21.65
N LEU A 7 3.91 -7.44 -20.61
CA LEU A 7 4.74 -8.41 -19.90
C LEU A 7 3.96 -9.32 -18.95
N LYS A 8 2.63 -9.13 -18.84
CA LYS A 8 1.71 -9.89 -17.97
C LYS A 8 2.15 -9.92 -16.50
N LEU A 9 2.76 -8.84 -16.03
CA LEU A 9 3.24 -8.71 -14.66
C LEU A 9 2.09 -8.38 -13.71
N GLU A 10 1.88 -9.23 -12.71
CA GLU A 10 0.97 -8.92 -11.61
C GLU A 10 1.56 -7.81 -10.73
N SER A 11 1.11 -6.57 -10.95
CA SER A 11 1.65 -5.38 -10.29
C SER A 11 0.57 -4.41 -9.88
N ASN A 12 0.94 -3.54 -8.93
CA ASN A 12 0.15 -2.40 -8.52
C ASN A 12 1.04 -1.16 -8.62
N ILE A 13 0.45 -0.01 -8.88
CA ILE A 13 1.18 1.26 -8.99
C ILE A 13 0.85 2.14 -7.80
N HIS A 14 1.88 2.61 -7.11
CA HIS A 14 1.74 3.58 -6.04
C HIS A 14 2.06 4.98 -6.54
N ILE A 15 1.22 5.92 -6.15
CA ILE A 15 1.31 7.32 -6.55
C ILE A 15 1.22 8.21 -5.33
N LYS A 16 1.87 9.36 -5.46
CA LYS A 16 1.96 10.42 -4.46
C LYS A 16 1.27 11.64 -5.04
N LEU A 17 0.24 12.17 -4.38
CA LEU A 17 -0.56 13.28 -4.95
C LEU A 17 0.30 14.53 -5.16
N SER A 18 1.32 14.75 -4.31
CA SER A 18 2.28 15.82 -4.52
C SER A 18 3.00 15.75 -5.88
N HIS A 19 3.31 14.56 -6.39
CA HIS A 19 3.91 14.38 -7.73
C HIS A 19 2.94 14.68 -8.88
N PHE A 20 1.64 14.68 -8.59
CA PHE A 20 0.59 15.03 -9.56
C PHE A 20 0.23 16.50 -9.51
N GLY A 21 0.93 17.30 -8.70
CA GLY A 21 0.73 18.74 -8.62
C GLY A 21 -0.25 19.18 -7.53
N LEU A 22 -0.58 18.33 -6.55
CA LEU A 22 -1.54 18.68 -5.49
C LEU A 22 -1.22 20.00 -4.77
N LYS A 23 0.07 20.29 -4.58
CA LYS A 23 0.55 21.53 -3.92
C LYS A 23 0.62 22.73 -4.87
N LEU A 24 0.37 22.54 -6.17
CA LEU A 24 0.41 23.58 -7.21
C LEU A 24 -1.01 23.92 -7.66
N ASP A 25 -1.75 22.93 -8.14
CA ASP A 25 -3.13 23.07 -8.61
C ASP A 25 -3.87 21.74 -8.39
N LYS A 26 -4.96 21.82 -7.61
CA LYS A 26 -5.75 20.64 -7.22
C LYS A 26 -6.52 20.04 -8.40
N GLU A 27 -7.03 20.88 -9.29
CA GLU A 27 -7.79 20.42 -10.45
C GLU A 27 -6.87 19.73 -11.46
N VAL A 28 -5.67 20.28 -11.68
CA VAL A 28 -4.64 19.60 -12.49
C VAL A 28 -4.27 18.25 -11.87
N CYS A 29 -4.07 18.19 -10.56
CA CYS A 29 -3.79 16.94 -9.86
C CYS A 29 -4.91 15.91 -10.05
N TYR A 30 -6.18 16.33 -9.89
CA TYR A 30 -7.32 15.46 -10.02
C TYR A 30 -7.51 14.96 -11.44
N ASN A 31 -7.36 15.83 -12.44
CA ASN A 31 -7.44 15.45 -13.85
C ASN A 31 -6.34 14.46 -14.26
N ASN A 32 -5.10 14.70 -13.84
CA ASN A 32 -4.00 13.76 -14.09
C ASN A 32 -4.26 12.41 -13.44
N LEU A 33 -4.77 12.41 -12.21
CA LEU A 33 -5.10 11.17 -11.50
C LEU A 33 -6.24 10.40 -12.18
N ILE A 34 -7.30 11.08 -12.64
CA ILE A 34 -8.38 10.45 -13.42
C ILE A 34 -7.82 9.74 -14.65
N ASN A 35 -6.91 10.38 -15.39
CA ASN A 35 -6.33 9.80 -16.59
C ASN A 35 -5.50 8.54 -16.28
N VAL A 36 -4.75 8.55 -15.17
CA VAL A 36 -4.04 7.36 -14.68
C VAL A 36 -5.00 6.25 -14.28
N LEU A 37 -6.09 6.57 -13.58
CA LEU A 37 -7.10 5.57 -13.18
C LEU A 37 -7.82 4.96 -14.39
N LYS A 38 -8.13 5.75 -15.42
CA LYS A 38 -8.67 5.24 -16.68
C LYS A 38 -7.72 4.23 -17.32
N THR A 39 -6.45 4.62 -17.49
CA THR A 39 -5.42 3.74 -18.07
C THR A 39 -5.23 2.46 -17.24
N ALA A 40 -5.27 2.58 -15.91
CA ALA A 40 -5.16 1.42 -15.02
C ALA A 40 -6.35 0.48 -15.18
N ALA A 41 -7.58 1.01 -15.28
CA ALA A 41 -8.78 0.22 -15.53
C ALA A 41 -8.67 -0.56 -16.85
N ASP A 42 -8.25 0.12 -17.92
CA ASP A 42 -8.11 -0.49 -19.25
C ASP A 42 -7.03 -1.58 -19.28
N CYS A 43 -6.00 -1.46 -18.44
CA CYS A 43 -4.92 -2.45 -18.30
C CYS A 43 -5.20 -3.51 -17.22
N GLY A 44 -6.38 -3.52 -16.58
CA GLY A 44 -6.67 -4.42 -15.45
C GLY A 44 -5.73 -4.26 -14.25
N ASN A 45 -5.14 -3.07 -14.08
CA ASN A 45 -4.16 -2.76 -13.04
C ASN A 45 -4.83 -2.03 -11.85
N PHE A 46 -4.13 -2.00 -10.73
CA PHE A 46 -4.57 -1.39 -9.48
C PHE A 46 -3.68 -0.20 -9.11
N VAL A 47 -4.30 0.92 -8.74
CA VAL A 47 -3.62 2.14 -8.32
C VAL A 47 -3.79 2.36 -6.82
N ARG A 48 -2.71 2.72 -6.17
CA ARG A 48 -2.71 3.08 -4.75
C ARG A 48 -2.25 4.50 -4.53
N ILE A 49 -3.05 5.26 -3.81
CA ILE A 49 -2.61 6.57 -3.33
C ILE A 49 -1.83 6.36 -2.04
N ASP A 50 -0.52 6.58 -2.13
CA ASP A 50 0.37 6.56 -0.98
C ASP A 50 0.00 7.66 0.01
N MET A 51 0.31 7.39 1.28
CA MET A 51 0.19 8.40 2.31
C MET A 51 1.43 9.30 2.28
N GLU A 52 1.19 10.60 2.28
CA GLU A 52 2.19 11.65 2.35
C GLU A 52 2.13 12.34 3.72
N ASP A 53 2.73 13.52 3.84
CA ASP A 53 2.57 14.33 5.04
C ASP A 53 1.12 14.79 5.25
N SER A 54 0.79 15.27 6.46
CA SER A 54 -0.58 15.61 6.84
C SER A 54 -1.24 16.67 5.94
N SER A 55 -0.46 17.52 5.25
CA SER A 55 -1.00 18.55 4.34
C SER A 55 -1.73 17.95 3.12
N CYS A 56 -1.46 16.70 2.77
CA CYS A 56 -2.04 16.04 1.60
C CYS A 56 -3.19 15.07 1.97
N THR A 57 -3.38 14.80 3.26
CA THR A 57 -4.32 13.77 3.73
C THR A 57 -5.78 14.13 3.46
N ASP A 58 -6.19 15.37 3.73
CA ASP A 58 -7.58 15.79 3.53
C ASP A 58 -7.96 15.83 2.05
N GLU A 59 -7.08 16.34 1.21
CA GLU A 59 -7.33 16.40 -0.24
C GLU A 59 -7.39 15.00 -0.85
N ARG A 60 -6.58 14.05 -0.36
CA ARG A 60 -6.73 12.65 -0.74
C ARG A 60 -8.14 12.13 -0.47
N TRP A 61 -8.70 12.38 0.71
CA TRP A 61 -10.06 11.95 1.05
C TRP A 61 -11.12 12.66 0.22
N LYS A 62 -10.97 13.97 -0.03
CA LYS A 62 -11.86 14.72 -0.94
C LYS A 62 -11.88 14.11 -2.33
N PHE A 63 -10.71 13.73 -2.87
CA PHE A 63 -10.62 13.08 -4.17
C PHE A 63 -11.35 11.73 -4.21
N ILE A 64 -11.16 10.89 -3.19
CA ILE A 64 -11.72 9.53 -3.13
C ILE A 64 -13.24 9.57 -2.93
N ASN A 65 -13.74 10.53 -2.15
CA ASN A 65 -15.17 10.73 -1.91
C ASN A 65 -15.90 11.35 -3.13
N GLY A 66 -15.20 11.68 -4.21
CA GLY A 66 -15.78 12.21 -5.44
C GLY A 66 -16.59 11.17 -6.24
N ARG A 67 -17.64 11.63 -6.94
CA ARG A 67 -18.64 10.77 -7.61
C ARG A 67 -18.14 10.01 -8.84
N GLU A 68 -17.01 10.39 -9.43
CA GLU A 68 -16.52 9.83 -10.71
C GLU A 68 -15.35 8.86 -10.53
N ARG A 69 -15.36 8.02 -9.49
CA ARG A 69 -14.21 7.17 -9.15
C ARG A 69 -14.58 5.70 -9.17
N ASN A 70 -13.83 4.92 -9.94
CA ASN A 70 -13.91 3.47 -9.88
C ASN A 70 -13.15 2.96 -8.65
N LEU A 71 -13.85 2.89 -7.51
CA LEU A 71 -13.28 2.42 -6.24
C LEU A 71 -12.80 0.95 -6.27
N LYS A 72 -13.09 0.19 -7.34
CA LYS A 72 -12.61 -1.19 -7.47
C LYS A 72 -11.12 -1.28 -7.79
N ILE A 73 -10.57 -0.27 -8.46
CA ILE A 73 -9.16 -0.24 -8.90
C ILE A 73 -8.30 0.75 -8.11
N LEU A 74 -8.87 1.32 -7.05
CA LEU A 74 -8.25 2.36 -6.24
C LEU A 74 -8.13 1.89 -4.78
N GLY A 75 -6.95 2.04 -4.20
CA GLY A 75 -6.70 1.81 -2.78
C GLY A 75 -6.01 2.98 -2.12
N VAL A 76 -6.08 3.02 -0.79
CA VAL A 76 -5.37 4.01 0.02
C VAL A 76 -4.46 3.38 1.04
N VAL A 77 -3.46 4.14 1.45
CA VAL A 77 -2.57 3.79 2.55
C VAL A 77 -2.98 4.49 3.85
N ILE A 78 -3.24 3.74 4.91
CA ILE A 78 -3.46 4.26 6.27
C ILE A 78 -2.14 4.14 7.06
N GLN A 79 -1.73 5.22 7.72
CA GLN A 79 -0.53 5.26 8.56
C GLN A 79 -0.90 5.13 10.03
N ALA A 80 -0.48 4.05 10.69
CA ALA A 80 -0.88 3.79 12.08
C ALA A 80 -0.44 4.86 13.10
N CYS A 81 0.56 5.67 12.77
CA CYS A 81 1.06 6.73 13.65
C CYS A 81 0.16 7.99 13.69
N MET A 82 -0.79 8.14 12.77
CA MET A 82 -1.66 9.32 12.74
C MET A 82 -2.82 9.21 13.72
N LYS A 83 -3.15 10.31 14.41
CA LYS A 83 -4.28 10.37 15.35
C LYS A 83 -5.62 10.05 14.68
N ARG A 84 -5.81 10.54 13.44
CA ARG A 84 -7.03 10.40 12.63
C ARG A 84 -7.24 9.02 11.97
N SER A 85 -6.32 8.07 12.18
CA SER A 85 -6.33 6.80 11.44
C SER A 85 -7.58 5.98 11.69
N ASN A 86 -8.15 6.12 12.89
CA ASN A 86 -9.37 5.42 13.26
C ASN A 86 -10.58 5.93 12.44
N GLU A 87 -10.73 7.24 12.34
CA GLU A 87 -11.78 7.90 11.56
C GLU A 87 -11.62 7.63 10.06
N ASP A 88 -10.37 7.60 9.59
CA ASP A 88 -10.02 7.25 8.23
C ASP A 88 -10.42 5.79 7.89
N ILE A 89 -10.23 4.83 8.81
CA ILE A 89 -10.67 3.43 8.66
C ILE A 89 -12.21 3.32 8.66
N ASP A 90 -12.89 4.08 9.53
CA ASP A 90 -14.35 4.10 9.55
C ASP A 90 -14.93 4.64 8.24
N SER A 91 -14.26 5.62 7.64
CA SER A 91 -14.62 6.16 6.32
C SER A 91 -14.49 5.10 5.22
N LEU A 92 -13.46 4.24 5.28
CA LEU A 92 -13.27 3.15 4.29
C LEU A 92 -14.41 2.15 4.30
N LYS A 93 -14.89 1.80 5.50
CA LYS A 93 -16.04 0.91 5.66
C LYS A 93 -17.28 1.48 4.98
N ALA A 94 -17.54 2.78 5.14
CA ALA A 94 -18.68 3.46 4.54
C ALA A 94 -18.62 3.47 3.00
N MET A 95 -17.42 3.56 2.43
CA MET A 95 -17.22 3.60 0.97
C MET A 95 -17.34 2.24 0.29
N LYS A 96 -17.42 1.13 1.04
CA LYS A 96 -17.21 -0.24 0.51
C LYS A 96 -15.94 -0.30 -0.36
N ALA A 97 -14.92 0.50 0.01
CA ALA A 97 -13.69 0.56 -0.75
C ALA A 97 -13.06 -0.84 -0.71
N ASN A 98 -12.83 -1.43 -1.88
CA ASN A 98 -12.33 -2.80 -1.98
C ASN A 98 -10.99 -2.99 -1.26
N VAL A 99 -10.24 -1.91 -1.02
CA VAL A 99 -8.88 -2.05 -0.50
C VAL A 99 -8.44 -0.91 0.42
N ALA A 100 -8.19 -1.26 1.68
CA ALA A 100 -7.55 -0.41 2.67
C ALA A 100 -6.19 -1.02 3.01
N TYR A 101 -5.11 -0.37 2.60
CA TYR A 101 -3.77 -0.80 2.95
C TYR A 101 -3.35 -0.13 4.24
N VAL A 102 -3.17 -0.90 5.31
CA VAL A 102 -2.57 -0.38 6.53
C VAL A 102 -1.06 -0.49 6.39
N LYS A 103 -0.42 0.62 6.01
CA LYS A 103 1.04 0.69 6.00
C LYS A 103 1.51 1.13 7.37
N VAL A 104 2.33 0.28 7.97
CA VAL A 104 2.97 0.57 9.24
C VAL A 104 4.25 1.33 8.90
N PHE A 105 4.10 2.63 8.66
CA PHE A 105 5.28 3.47 8.48
C PHE A 105 5.80 3.88 9.86
N ILE A 106 6.80 3.16 10.36
CA ILE A 106 7.54 3.49 11.58
C ILE A 106 8.61 4.53 11.18
N LEU A 107 8.24 5.81 11.12
CA LEU A 107 9.24 6.87 10.93
C LEU A 107 9.96 7.07 12.27
N ASN A 108 11.26 6.74 12.35
CA ASN A 108 12.18 7.23 13.37
C ASN A 108 11.69 7.21 14.83
N LEU A 109 11.06 6.11 15.28
CA LEU A 109 10.73 5.92 16.70
C LEU A 109 11.85 5.20 17.49
N GLN A 110 13.06 5.12 16.94
CA GLN A 110 14.22 4.43 17.54
C GLN A 110 14.66 4.95 18.92
N ARG A 111 13.94 5.89 19.56
CA ARG A 111 14.39 6.51 20.81
C ARG A 111 13.49 6.30 22.02
N LEU A 112 12.29 5.74 21.89
CA LEU A 112 11.36 5.58 23.03
C LEU A 112 10.54 4.27 22.98
N PRO A 113 10.90 3.24 23.77
CA PRO A 113 10.24 1.92 23.77
C PRO A 113 8.70 1.97 23.94
N ILE A 114 8.20 2.80 24.84
CA ILE A 114 6.75 2.97 25.10
C ILE A 114 6.02 3.49 23.86
N MET A 115 6.67 4.30 23.02
CA MET A 115 6.04 4.80 21.79
C MET A 115 5.96 3.73 20.71
N ILE A 116 6.95 2.84 20.65
CA ILE A 116 6.97 1.70 19.72
C ILE A 116 5.84 0.73 20.08
N GLU A 117 5.73 0.35 21.35
CA GLU A 117 4.66 -0.55 21.83
C GLU A 117 3.26 0.00 21.51
N LYS A 118 3.02 1.29 21.79
CA LYS A 118 1.75 1.94 21.44
C LYS A 118 1.49 1.96 19.94
N LEU A 119 2.53 2.12 19.11
CA LEU A 119 2.38 2.09 17.66
C LEU A 119 2.07 0.67 17.15
N TYR A 120 2.66 -0.35 17.77
CA TYR A 120 2.42 -1.76 17.43
C TYR A 120 0.98 -2.13 17.77
N ALA A 121 0.54 -1.83 18.99
CA ALA A 121 -0.86 -2.02 19.38
C ALA A 121 -1.84 -1.31 18.44
N LYS A 122 -1.56 -0.06 18.04
CA LYS A 122 -2.39 0.67 17.07
C LYS A 122 -2.41 0.00 15.69
N THR A 123 -1.26 -0.44 15.22
CA THR A 123 -1.12 -1.16 13.96
C THR A 123 -2.00 -2.40 13.92
N ILE A 124 -1.94 -3.19 15.00
CA ILE A 124 -2.75 -4.39 15.19
C ILE A 124 -4.22 -4.07 15.08
N VAL A 125 -4.66 -3.08 15.86
CA VAL A 125 -6.06 -2.62 15.83
C VAL A 125 -6.45 -2.17 14.43
N HIS A 126 -5.59 -1.45 13.70
CA HIS A 126 -5.93 -0.94 12.38
C HIS A 126 -6.10 -2.02 11.33
N TYR A 127 -5.20 -3.02 11.24
CA TYR A 127 -5.41 -4.10 10.27
C TYR A 127 -6.62 -4.98 10.67
N LYS A 128 -6.83 -5.28 11.97
CA LYS A 128 -8.01 -6.06 12.42
C LYS A 128 -9.32 -5.33 12.07
N ARG A 129 -9.40 -4.02 12.36
CA ARG A 129 -10.55 -3.19 12.01
C ARG A 129 -10.77 -3.08 10.50
N SER A 130 -9.70 -2.98 9.71
CA SER A 130 -9.79 -2.94 8.24
C SER A 130 -10.31 -4.27 7.68
N THR A 131 -9.85 -5.39 8.22
CA THR A 131 -10.35 -6.72 7.88
C THR A 131 -11.84 -6.86 8.22
N TRP A 132 -12.27 -6.44 9.42
CA TRP A 132 -13.70 -6.42 9.80
C TRP A 132 -14.56 -5.45 9.00
N ALA A 133 -13.96 -4.41 8.40
CA ALA A 133 -14.63 -3.54 7.45
C ALA A 133 -14.81 -4.19 6.07
N GLY A 134 -14.30 -5.40 5.85
CA GLY A 134 -14.37 -6.12 4.58
C GLY A 134 -13.35 -5.64 3.54
N CYS A 135 -12.34 -4.87 3.96
CA CYS A 135 -11.30 -4.40 3.08
C CYS A 135 -10.26 -5.50 2.82
N TYR A 136 -9.70 -5.54 1.61
CA TYR A 136 -8.44 -6.25 1.39
C TYR A 136 -7.30 -5.50 2.08
N VAL A 137 -6.49 -6.20 2.87
CA VAL A 137 -5.47 -5.59 3.74
C VAL A 137 -4.07 -5.95 3.27
N GLY A 138 -3.25 -4.96 2.93
CA GLY A 138 -1.81 -5.22 2.83
C GLY A 138 -1.06 -4.82 4.08
N ILE A 139 -0.36 -5.79 4.66
CA ILE A 139 0.49 -5.67 5.83
C ILE A 139 1.88 -5.23 5.35
N ALA A 140 2.11 -3.93 5.31
CA ALA A 140 3.36 -3.36 4.82
C ALA A 140 4.31 -3.04 5.98
N THR A 141 5.21 -3.97 6.30
CA THR A 141 6.19 -3.88 7.40
C THR A 141 7.44 -4.71 7.11
N HIS A 142 8.57 -4.32 7.71
CA HIS A 142 9.81 -5.11 7.77
C HIS A 142 10.16 -5.54 9.19
N ASP A 143 9.28 -5.24 10.14
CA ASP A 143 9.48 -5.60 11.53
C ASP A 143 9.01 -7.04 11.77
N LYS A 144 9.92 -7.89 12.25
CA LYS A 144 9.63 -9.31 12.49
C LYS A 144 8.53 -9.52 13.55
N TRP A 145 8.49 -8.70 14.59
CA TRP A 145 7.46 -8.82 15.62
C TRP A 145 6.07 -8.57 15.04
N LEU A 146 5.92 -7.53 14.21
CA LEU A 146 4.66 -7.26 13.50
C LEU A 146 4.29 -8.33 12.47
N VAL A 147 5.29 -9.00 11.87
CA VAL A 147 5.03 -10.15 10.99
C VAL A 147 4.52 -11.35 11.79
N ASP A 148 5.16 -11.67 12.91
CA ASP A 148 4.79 -12.79 13.76
C ASP A 148 3.37 -12.59 14.35
N ASP A 149 3.04 -11.36 14.78
CA ASP A 149 1.70 -10.99 15.23
C ASP A 149 0.65 -10.98 14.09
N ALA A 150 1.05 -10.61 12.87
CA ALA A 150 0.17 -10.73 11.71
C ALA A 150 -0.18 -12.19 11.39
N PHE A 151 0.76 -13.13 11.51
CA PHE A 151 0.47 -14.56 11.39
C PHE A 151 -0.56 -15.02 12.42
N GLN A 152 -0.37 -14.66 13.69
CA GLN A 152 -1.33 -14.97 14.75
C GLN A 152 -2.72 -14.41 14.43
N THR A 153 -2.81 -13.16 13.99
CA THR A 153 -4.09 -12.57 13.58
C THR A 153 -4.75 -13.32 12.43
N ILE A 154 -3.97 -13.70 11.40
CA ILE A 154 -4.50 -14.40 10.22
C ILE A 154 -5.14 -15.72 10.65
N GLU A 155 -4.50 -16.45 11.57
CA GLU A 155 -5.03 -17.67 12.15
C GLU A 155 -6.25 -17.40 13.04
N GLU A 156 -6.16 -16.45 13.98
CA GLU A 156 -7.24 -16.07 14.91
C GLU A 156 -8.53 -15.69 14.18
N LEU A 157 -8.41 -14.95 13.08
CA LEU A 157 -9.54 -14.46 12.29
C LEU A 157 -9.90 -15.40 11.13
N ALA A 158 -9.19 -16.52 10.96
CA ALA A 158 -9.34 -17.47 9.86
C ALA A 158 -9.36 -16.79 8.47
N LEU A 159 -8.40 -15.90 8.21
CA LEU A 159 -8.38 -15.12 6.97
C LEU A 159 -7.91 -15.95 5.78
N ASP A 160 -8.67 -15.87 4.69
CA ASP A 160 -8.26 -16.43 3.41
C ASP A 160 -7.18 -15.56 2.74
N HIS A 161 -6.32 -16.18 1.94
CA HIS A 161 -5.27 -15.49 1.20
C HIS A 161 -5.81 -14.43 0.22
N SER A 162 -7.08 -14.49 -0.18
CA SER A 162 -7.74 -13.44 -0.97
C SER A 162 -8.09 -12.19 -0.18
N GLN A 163 -7.92 -12.17 1.13
CA GLN A 163 -8.26 -11.04 2.01
C GLN A 163 -7.04 -10.19 2.42
N TYR A 164 -5.82 -10.69 2.21
CA TYR A 164 -4.61 -9.97 2.60
C TYR A 164 -3.38 -10.27 1.73
N GLU A 165 -2.36 -9.42 1.90
CA GLU A 165 -0.99 -9.69 1.44
C GLU A 165 0.05 -9.03 2.36
N PHE A 166 1.25 -9.60 2.43
CA PHE A 166 2.41 -8.92 3.00
C PHE A 166 3.07 -8.04 1.95
N GLN A 167 3.64 -6.91 2.39
CA GLN A 167 4.34 -5.99 1.51
C GLN A 167 5.67 -5.53 2.10
N MET A 168 6.71 -5.58 1.28
CA MET A 168 8.05 -5.18 1.68
C MET A 168 8.74 -4.39 0.57
N LEU A 169 9.58 -3.44 0.93
CA LEU A 169 10.51 -2.80 -0.01
C LEU A 169 11.53 -3.82 -0.55
N TYR A 170 11.86 -3.70 -1.83
CA TYR A 170 12.95 -4.45 -2.46
C TYR A 170 14.28 -4.15 -1.77
N GLY A 171 15.13 -5.17 -1.65
CA GLY A 171 16.44 -5.06 -0.98
C GLY A 171 16.41 -5.04 0.55
N VAL A 172 15.24 -4.90 1.18
CA VAL A 172 15.13 -4.89 2.65
C VAL A 172 14.71 -6.27 3.16
N ASP A 173 15.45 -6.77 4.15
CA ASP A 173 15.26 -8.05 4.85
C ASP A 173 14.78 -9.22 3.93
N PRO A 174 15.63 -9.67 3.00
CA PRO A 174 15.27 -10.75 2.08
C PRO A 174 14.99 -12.08 2.79
N GLN A 175 15.56 -12.29 3.98
CA GLN A 175 15.34 -13.51 4.77
C GLN A 175 13.93 -13.54 5.36
N LEU A 176 13.50 -12.44 6.01
CA LEU A 176 12.14 -12.33 6.53
C LEU A 176 11.10 -12.43 5.40
N ARG A 177 11.39 -11.83 4.23
CA ARG A 177 10.54 -11.99 3.05
C ARG A 177 10.42 -13.44 2.60
N GLN A 178 11.53 -14.17 2.56
CA GLN A 178 11.53 -15.58 2.15
C GLN A 178 10.77 -16.44 3.16
N MET A 179 10.96 -16.21 4.46
CA MET A 179 10.21 -16.87 5.54
C MET A 179 8.70 -16.70 5.37
N ILE A 180 8.21 -15.50 5.05
CA ILE A 180 6.78 -15.24 4.82
C ILE A 180 6.25 -16.02 3.60
N ARG A 181 7.06 -16.12 2.53
CA ARG A 181 6.69 -16.87 1.32
C ARG A 181 6.69 -18.38 1.55
N ASP A 182 7.67 -18.90 2.28
CA ASP A 182 7.77 -20.33 2.61
C ASP A 182 6.61 -20.78 3.50
N ALA A 183 6.08 -19.87 4.33
CA ALA A 183 4.84 -20.05 5.08
C ALA A 183 3.56 -19.95 4.21
N GLY A 184 3.67 -19.76 2.88
CA GLY A 184 2.56 -19.79 1.94
C GLY A 184 1.79 -18.46 1.80
N HIS A 185 2.22 -17.39 2.47
CA HIS A 185 1.52 -16.11 2.41
C HIS A 185 1.82 -15.31 1.14
N ARG A 186 0.83 -14.55 0.67
CA ARG A 186 1.00 -13.64 -0.48
C ARG A 186 2.00 -12.53 -0.13
N MET A 187 2.95 -12.29 -1.03
CA MET A 187 3.98 -11.27 -0.88
C MET A 187 4.02 -10.35 -2.10
N ARG A 188 4.07 -9.04 -1.84
CA ARG A 188 4.27 -8.01 -2.87
C ARG A 188 5.48 -7.15 -2.53
N VAL A 189 6.37 -6.97 -3.50
CA VAL A 189 7.61 -6.24 -3.29
C VAL A 189 7.58 -4.88 -3.97
N ALA A 190 7.86 -3.83 -3.20
CA ALA A 190 7.97 -2.47 -3.70
C ALA A 190 9.30 -2.26 -4.40
N PHE A 191 9.24 -1.90 -5.67
CA PHE A 191 10.37 -1.40 -6.43
C PHE A 191 10.24 0.11 -6.56
N PRO A 192 11.02 0.90 -5.79
CA PRO A 192 11.11 2.33 -6.05
C PRO A 192 11.81 2.54 -7.39
N LEU A 193 11.08 3.00 -8.40
CA LEU A 193 11.66 3.42 -9.66
C LEU A 193 12.07 4.90 -9.52
N VAL A 194 13.36 5.14 -9.40
CA VAL A 194 13.93 6.48 -9.56
C VAL A 194 14.32 6.59 -11.03
N LEU A 195 13.50 7.27 -11.85
CA LEU A 195 13.94 7.67 -13.17
C LEU A 195 14.88 8.88 -12.99
N ALA A 196 16.19 8.62 -13.04
CA ALA A 196 17.19 9.67 -13.09
C ALA A 196 17.05 10.40 -14.45
N GLY A 197 16.53 11.63 -14.43
CA GLY A 197 16.44 12.47 -15.64
C GLY A 197 15.45 13.64 -15.53
N THR A 198 14.37 13.49 -14.77
CA THR A 198 13.43 14.56 -14.41
C THR A 198 12.77 14.12 -13.12
N HIS A 199 12.72 14.97 -12.09
CA HIS A 199 12.22 14.63 -10.75
C HIS A 199 10.79 14.05 -10.75
N ILE A 200 10.65 12.75 -11.01
CA ILE A 200 9.42 11.99 -10.84
C ILE A 200 9.83 10.62 -10.26
N GLN A 201 9.60 10.44 -8.96
CA GLN A 201 9.74 9.14 -8.31
C GLN A 201 8.42 8.37 -8.46
N TYR A 202 8.45 7.26 -9.19
CA TYR A 202 7.34 6.30 -9.18
C TYR A 202 7.69 5.14 -8.27
N GLY A 203 6.89 4.88 -7.24
CA GLY A 203 6.95 3.63 -6.48
C GLY A 203 6.11 2.58 -7.19
N GLY A 204 6.71 1.58 -7.80
CA GLY A 204 5.99 0.41 -8.32
C GLY A 204 5.97 -0.70 -7.27
N TYR A 205 4.96 -1.57 -7.28
CA TYR A 205 5.02 -2.83 -6.54
C TYR A 205 4.76 -3.98 -7.50
N VAL A 206 5.65 -4.97 -7.51
CA VAL A 206 5.52 -6.18 -8.31
C VAL A 206 5.24 -7.35 -7.36
N LYS A 207 4.24 -8.17 -7.68
CA LYS A 207 3.96 -9.39 -6.91
C LYS A 207 4.96 -10.46 -7.32
N ILE A 208 5.67 -11.03 -6.33
CA ILE A 208 6.65 -12.09 -6.56
C ILE A 208 5.93 -13.45 -6.51
N GLN A 209 5.13 -13.73 -7.53
CA GLN A 209 4.78 -15.11 -7.89
C GLN A 209 5.48 -15.55 -9.19
N GLN A 210 6.03 -14.62 -9.98
CA GLN A 210 6.64 -14.89 -11.29
C GLN A 210 8.15 -14.66 -11.37
N LEU A 211 8.82 -14.07 -10.35
CA LEU A 211 10.28 -13.96 -10.36
C LEU A 211 10.87 -15.28 -9.83
N HIS A 212 10.85 -16.33 -10.66
CA HIS A 212 11.80 -17.41 -10.55
C HIS A 212 13.11 -16.97 -11.22
N ASP A 213 14.21 -17.14 -10.50
CA ASP A 213 15.61 -17.03 -10.93
C ASP A 213 15.96 -15.95 -11.98
N THR A 214 16.57 -14.87 -11.50
CA THR A 214 17.71 -14.28 -12.22
C THR A 214 18.80 -13.90 -11.23
N SER A 215 19.59 -14.91 -10.85
CA SER A 215 21.01 -14.76 -10.57
C SER A 215 21.75 -14.38 -11.87
N SER A 216 21.58 -13.15 -12.32
CA SER A 216 22.45 -12.53 -13.32
C SER A 216 22.21 -11.02 -13.30
N GLY A 217 23.24 -10.26 -12.94
CA GLY A 217 23.22 -8.80 -12.95
C GLY A 217 23.03 -8.22 -14.35
N VAL A 218 22.96 -6.87 -14.37
CA VAL A 218 22.74 -6.00 -15.55
C VAL A 218 21.25 -6.00 -15.92
N ILE A 219 20.47 -4.92 -15.77
CA ILE A 219 20.64 -3.48 -16.09
C ILE A 219 19.93 -2.62 -15.03
#